data_AF-A0A059AAK0-F1
#
_entry.id   AF-A0A059AAK0-F1
#
_cell.length_a   1.000
_cell.length_b   1.000
_cell.length_c   1.000
_cell.angle_alpha   90.00
_cell.angle_beta   90.00
_cell.angle_gamma   90.00
#
_symmetry.space_group_name_H-M   'P 1'
#
loop_
_entity.id
_entity.type
_entity.pdbx_description
1 polymer ?
#
loop_
_entity_poly.entity_id
_entity_poly.type
_entity_poly.pdbx_seq_one_letter_code
_entity_poly.pdbx_strand_id
1 'polypeptide(L)'
;MESASSTAFSLALRRSSAAELGGGGGGFARRTGRPRVRASALSYRQFVQFALDETALHTRVAPSPLQERFGSMKPLDDKTEIELLSYEAPKIRLLRSLSIQGSKGLQVLDFAMFPEPEYDLPIFCANFFTAAETNIVVLDLNPLYDVVKHKEYKDKYYEGLMSLGLNYAELLPWGGKLTGESLRFFSPIVIWTRFKSSQHMHDVLYSAFMDYLKVPCLINCLFKGLHCFF
;
A
#
# COMPACT_ATOMS: atom_id res chain seq x y z
N MET A 1 -4.03 6.46 44.68
CA MET A 1 -2.56 6.37 44.64
C MET A 1 -2.21 5.59 43.38
N GLU A 2 -2.16 6.26 42.22
CA GLU A 2 -0.95 6.95 41.69
C GLU A 2 0.14 5.93 41.34
N SER A 3 0.84 5.93 40.20
CA SER A 3 0.94 6.83 39.03
C SER A 3 1.86 6.10 38.02
N ALA A 4 1.46 5.96 36.74
CA ALA A 4 2.07 6.52 35.50
C ALA A 4 3.59 6.28 35.28
N SER A 5 4.09 5.91 34.08
CA SER A 5 4.26 6.80 32.91
C SER A 5 4.78 5.96 31.70
N SER A 6 4.12 5.94 30.52
CA SER A 6 4.26 6.84 29.33
C SER A 6 5.34 6.34 28.33
N THR A 7 5.06 6.16 27.05
CA THR A 7 4.96 7.29 26.09
C THR A 7 4.04 6.94 24.93
N ALA A 8 2.89 7.61 24.88
CA ALA A 8 1.96 7.60 23.76
C ALA A 8 2.29 8.76 22.80
N PHE A 9 2.40 8.46 21.50
CA PHE A 9 2.45 9.47 20.43
C PHE A 9 1.19 10.33 20.48
N SER A 10 1.31 11.57 20.95
CA SER A 10 0.28 12.60 20.84
C SER A 10 0.72 13.61 19.79
N LEU A 11 0.10 13.56 18.59
CA LEU A 11 0.20 14.66 17.63
C LEU A 11 -1.03 15.56 17.80
N ALA A 12 -0.81 16.79 18.22
CA ALA A 12 -1.82 17.76 18.57
C ALA A 12 -2.54 18.33 17.32
N LEU A 13 -3.87 18.19 17.28
CA LEU A 13 -4.75 18.95 16.38
C LEU A 13 -4.78 20.43 16.84
N ARG A 14 -4.18 21.34 16.06
CA ARG A 14 -4.50 22.77 16.18
C ARG A 14 -5.80 23.06 15.43
N ARG A 15 -6.83 23.46 16.17
CA ARG A 15 -8.05 24.09 15.66
C ARG A 15 -7.73 25.52 15.23
N SER A 16 -8.00 25.89 13.98
CA SER A 16 -8.08 27.29 13.57
C SER A 16 -9.54 27.74 13.57
N SER A 17 -9.81 28.77 14.37
CA SER A 17 -11.06 29.53 14.45
C SER A 17 -11.16 30.47 13.24
N ALA A 18 -12.33 30.57 12.62
CA ALA A 18 -12.64 31.57 11.60
C ALA A 18 -13.57 32.62 12.20
N ALA A 19 -13.15 33.88 12.15
CA ALA A 19 -13.98 35.05 12.46
C ALA A 19 -14.59 35.62 11.17
N GLU A 20 -15.84 36.05 11.27
CA GLU A 20 -16.64 36.69 10.22
C GLU A 20 -16.13 38.09 9.84
N LEU A 21 -16.35 38.49 8.57
CA LEU A 21 -16.73 39.85 8.18
C LEU A 21 -17.59 39.79 6.89
N GLY A 22 -18.70 40.53 6.89
CA GLY A 22 -19.77 40.50 5.88
C GLY A 22 -19.60 41.43 4.68
N GLY A 23 -20.65 41.51 3.86
CA GLY A 23 -20.81 42.49 2.77
C GLY A 23 -21.61 41.96 1.58
N GLY A 24 -22.81 42.52 1.35
CA GLY A 24 -23.74 42.13 0.30
C GLY A 24 -23.46 42.68 -1.11
N GLY A 25 -24.27 42.26 -2.07
CA GLY A 25 -24.34 42.82 -3.43
C GLY A 25 -24.69 41.78 -4.50
N GLY A 26 -25.81 41.97 -5.19
CA GLY A 26 -26.36 41.06 -6.20
C GLY A 26 -25.64 41.07 -7.55
N GLY A 27 -25.95 40.08 -8.40
CA GLY A 27 -25.50 40.06 -9.80
C GLY A 27 -25.54 38.69 -10.47
N PHE A 28 -26.53 38.52 -11.35
CA PHE A 28 -26.60 37.70 -12.56
C PHE A 28 -25.58 36.56 -12.83
N ALA A 29 -26.15 35.35 -12.92
CA ALA A 29 -25.91 34.27 -13.90
C ALA A 29 -24.52 34.11 -14.57
N ARG A 30 -23.87 32.98 -14.30
CA ARG A 30 -23.26 32.14 -15.35
C ARG A 30 -23.12 30.69 -14.88
N ARG A 31 -23.94 29.79 -15.42
CA ARG A 31 -23.75 28.33 -15.29
C ARG A 31 -22.52 27.95 -16.10
N THR A 32 -21.34 28.06 -15.49
CA THR A 32 -20.15 27.38 -15.99
C THR A 32 -20.22 25.94 -15.50
N GLY A 33 -20.73 25.04 -16.34
CA GLY A 33 -20.52 23.62 -16.13
C GLY A 33 -19.01 23.38 -16.08
N ARG A 34 -18.48 23.07 -14.91
CA ARG A 34 -17.11 22.57 -14.80
C ARG A 34 -17.01 21.36 -15.72
N PRO A 35 -16.01 21.28 -16.62
CA PRO A 35 -15.70 20.03 -17.29
C PRO A 35 -15.46 19.02 -16.17
N ARG A 36 -16.33 18.01 -16.08
CA ARG A 36 -16.11 16.89 -15.17
C ARG A 36 -14.89 16.21 -15.73
N VAL A 37 -13.71 16.57 -15.20
CA VAL A 37 -12.44 15.93 -15.54
C VAL A 37 -12.70 14.45 -15.35
N ARG A 38 -12.77 13.73 -16.47
CA ARG A 38 -12.86 12.29 -16.48
C ARG A 38 -11.46 11.86 -16.08
N ALA A 39 -11.20 11.83 -14.77
CA ALA A 39 -10.02 11.18 -14.24
C ALA A 39 -10.05 9.79 -14.87
N SER A 40 -9.09 9.51 -15.75
CA SER A 40 -8.78 8.15 -16.10
C SER A 40 -8.46 7.49 -14.78
N ALA A 41 -9.43 6.76 -14.23
CA ALA A 41 -9.27 6.14 -12.92
C ALA A 41 -8.00 5.29 -12.99
N LEU A 42 -6.99 5.64 -12.18
CA LEU A 42 -5.77 4.87 -12.06
C LEU A 42 -6.15 3.40 -11.89
N SER A 43 -5.63 2.54 -12.75
CA SER A 43 -5.91 1.12 -12.71
C SER A 43 -4.85 0.46 -11.85
N TYR A 44 -5.27 -0.36 -10.88
CA TYR A 44 -4.30 -1.13 -10.08
C TYR A 44 -3.45 -2.10 -10.91
N ARG A 45 -3.83 -2.41 -12.16
CA ARG A 45 -2.96 -3.14 -13.10
C ARG A 45 -1.62 -2.46 -13.32
N GLN A 46 -1.54 -1.13 -13.26
CA GLN A 46 -0.29 -0.38 -13.40
C GLN A 46 0.68 -0.65 -12.25
N PHE A 47 0.16 -0.88 -11.03
CA PHE A 47 0.97 -1.24 -9.86
C PHE A 47 1.57 -2.63 -10.03
N VAL A 48 0.77 -3.59 -10.51
CA VAL A 48 1.22 -4.96 -10.79
C VAL A 48 2.27 -4.95 -11.90
N GLN A 49 2.02 -4.24 -13.00
CA GLN A 49 2.97 -4.16 -14.11
C GLN A 49 4.31 -3.58 -13.65
N PHE A 50 4.29 -2.46 -12.93
CA PHE A 50 5.50 -1.88 -12.35
C PHE A 50 6.24 -2.89 -11.46
N ALA A 51 5.52 -3.63 -10.61
CA ALA A 51 6.16 -4.57 -9.71
C ALA A 51 6.82 -5.74 -10.44
N LEU A 52 6.19 -6.25 -11.50
CA LEU A 52 6.76 -7.29 -12.35
C LEU A 52 7.98 -6.79 -13.12
N ASP A 53 7.88 -5.60 -13.71
CA ASP A 53 8.97 -4.98 -14.47
C ASP A 53 10.18 -4.73 -13.56
N GLU A 54 9.95 -4.10 -12.40
CA GLU A 54 11.00 -3.84 -11.42
C GLU A 54 11.62 -5.16 -10.92
N THR A 55 10.82 -6.19 -10.61
CA THR A 55 11.37 -7.50 -10.21
C THR A 55 12.21 -8.12 -11.33
N ALA A 56 11.76 -8.03 -12.57
CA ALA A 56 12.46 -8.58 -13.73
C ALA A 56 13.79 -7.87 -14.05
N LEU A 57 13.97 -6.61 -13.63
CA LEU A 57 15.26 -5.92 -13.74
C LEU A 57 16.35 -6.56 -12.88
N HIS A 58 15.94 -7.19 -11.77
CA HIS A 58 16.88 -7.67 -10.76
C HIS A 58 16.97 -9.21 -10.69
N THR A 59 15.98 -9.93 -11.20
CA THR A 59 16.02 -11.40 -11.28
C THR A 59 15.16 -11.97 -12.39
N ARG A 60 15.35 -13.27 -12.68
CA ARG A 60 14.52 -13.99 -13.64
C ARG A 60 13.20 -14.38 -12.97
N VAL A 61 12.12 -13.76 -13.43
CA VAL A 61 10.74 -14.10 -13.06
C VAL A 61 10.23 -15.21 -13.99
N ALA A 62 9.61 -16.25 -13.42
CA ALA A 62 8.95 -17.32 -14.16
C ALA A 62 7.50 -17.48 -13.70
N PRO A 63 6.56 -17.86 -14.57
CA PRO A 63 5.19 -18.18 -14.14
C PRO A 63 5.19 -19.31 -13.12
N SER A 64 4.44 -19.14 -12.03
CA SER A 64 4.26 -20.18 -11.02
C SER A 64 3.33 -21.29 -11.56
N PRO A 65 3.43 -22.54 -11.08
CA PRO A 65 2.43 -23.58 -11.37
C PRO A 65 0.98 -23.18 -11.01
N LEU A 66 0.82 -22.19 -10.13
CA LEU A 66 -0.48 -21.62 -9.79
C LEU A 66 -1.11 -20.82 -10.95
N GLN A 67 -0.31 -20.35 -11.91
CA GLN A 67 -0.78 -19.54 -13.03
C GLN A 67 -1.73 -20.33 -13.92
N GLU A 68 -1.41 -21.60 -14.18
CA GLU A 68 -2.26 -22.48 -14.98
C GLU A 68 -3.59 -22.81 -14.27
N ARG A 69 -3.55 -22.89 -12.93
CA ARG A 69 -4.72 -23.26 -12.12
C ARG A 69 -5.66 -22.10 -11.83
N PHE A 70 -5.10 -20.92 -11.62
CA PHE A 70 -5.84 -19.77 -11.10
C PHE A 70 -5.80 -18.54 -12.01
N GLY A 71 -4.99 -18.56 -13.08
CA GLY A 71 -4.77 -17.39 -13.95
C GLY A 71 -5.98 -16.90 -14.72
N SER A 72 -7.07 -17.68 -14.76
CA SER A 72 -8.35 -17.28 -15.32
C SER A 72 -9.47 -17.68 -14.36
N MET A 73 -10.09 -16.69 -13.73
CA MET A 73 -11.33 -16.88 -12.97
C MET A 73 -12.47 -16.17 -13.71
N LYS A 74 -13.53 -16.93 -14.03
CA LYS A 74 -14.75 -16.31 -14.58
C LYS A 74 -15.53 -15.66 -13.43
N PRO A 75 -15.82 -14.36 -13.51
CA PRO A 75 -16.72 -13.72 -12.56
C PRO A 75 -18.14 -14.28 -12.74
N LEU A 76 -18.95 -14.14 -11.68
CA LEU A 76 -20.36 -14.56 -11.69
C LEU A 76 -21.24 -13.64 -12.55
N ASP A 77 -20.75 -12.44 -12.86
CA ASP A 77 -21.40 -11.48 -13.74
C ASP A 77 -20.46 -11.05 -14.87
N ASP A 78 -21.04 -10.54 -15.96
CA ASP A 78 -20.29 -10.01 -17.11
C ASP A 78 -19.79 -8.56 -16.87
N LYS A 79 -19.82 -8.07 -15.62
CA LYS A 79 -19.55 -6.66 -15.26
C LYS A 79 -18.33 -6.49 -14.37
N THR A 80 -17.68 -7.59 -14.05
CA THR A 80 -16.49 -7.67 -13.22
C THR A 80 -15.41 -8.34 -14.04
N GLU A 81 -14.19 -7.82 -13.98
CA GLU A 81 -13.00 -8.49 -14.47
C GLU A 81 -12.19 -8.93 -13.25
N ILE A 82 -11.74 -10.19 -13.25
CA ILE A 82 -10.87 -10.74 -12.22
C ILE A 82 -9.63 -11.26 -12.93
N GLU A 83 -8.47 -10.77 -12.52
CA GLU A 83 -7.17 -11.17 -13.04
C GLU A 83 -6.31 -11.68 -11.89
N LEU A 84 -5.81 -12.90 -12.03
CA LEU A 84 -4.87 -13.49 -11.11
C LEU A 84 -3.56 -13.73 -11.84
N LEU A 85 -2.48 -13.22 -11.27
CA LEU A 85 -1.14 -13.50 -11.74
C LEU A 85 -0.34 -14.11 -10.60
N SER A 86 0.52 -15.06 -10.94
CA SER A 86 1.38 -15.77 -10.02
C SER A 86 2.69 -16.14 -10.69
N TYR A 87 3.77 -15.77 -10.03
CA TYR A 87 5.13 -15.93 -10.50
C TYR A 87 6.02 -16.40 -9.36
N GLU A 88 7.19 -16.91 -9.73
CA GLU A 88 8.27 -17.30 -8.85
C GLU A 88 9.58 -16.72 -9.37
N ALA A 89 10.56 -16.61 -8.46
CA ALA A 89 11.91 -16.22 -8.78
C ALA A 89 12.88 -16.87 -7.77
N PRO A 90 14.20 -16.93 -8.02
CA PRO A 90 15.16 -17.66 -7.18
C PRO A 90 15.12 -17.41 -5.66
N LYS A 91 14.66 -16.24 -5.20
CA LYS A 91 14.50 -15.92 -3.76
C LYS A 91 13.06 -15.57 -3.37
N ILE A 92 12.12 -15.73 -4.30
CA ILE A 92 10.72 -15.39 -4.16
C ILE A 92 9.93 -16.66 -4.47
N ARG A 93 9.49 -17.36 -3.43
CA ARG A 93 8.70 -18.59 -3.59
C ARG A 93 7.37 -18.32 -4.30
N LEU A 94 6.81 -17.12 -4.11
CA LEU A 94 5.55 -16.72 -4.73
C LEU A 94 5.41 -15.19 -4.76
N LEU A 95 5.36 -14.62 -5.95
CA LEU A 95 4.79 -13.30 -6.20
C LEU A 95 3.39 -13.52 -6.76
N ARG A 96 2.36 -12.95 -6.15
CA ARG A 96 0.99 -13.06 -6.66
C ARG A 96 0.27 -11.74 -6.65
N SER A 97 -0.66 -11.59 -7.59
CA SER A 97 -1.62 -10.49 -7.62
C SER A 97 -3.01 -11.01 -7.91
N LEU A 98 -4.00 -10.48 -7.20
CA LEU A 98 -5.42 -10.52 -7.54
C LEU A 98 -5.85 -9.08 -7.83
N SER A 99 -6.24 -8.82 -9.06
CA SER A 99 -6.84 -7.55 -9.49
C SER A 99 -8.31 -7.77 -9.81
N ILE A 100 -9.19 -6.99 -9.19
CA ILE A 100 -10.62 -7.00 -9.49
C ILE A 100 -11.01 -5.62 -9.99
N GLN A 101 -11.64 -5.56 -11.16
CA GLN A 101 -12.22 -4.33 -11.70
C GLN A 101 -13.72 -4.54 -11.93
N GLY A 102 -14.54 -3.87 -11.14
CA GLY A 102 -15.99 -3.95 -11.24
C GLY A 102 -16.62 -2.68 -11.81
N SER A 103 -17.90 -2.77 -12.13
CA SER A 103 -18.71 -1.60 -12.48
C SER A 103 -18.72 -0.54 -11.35
N LYS A 104 -19.01 0.72 -11.71
CA LYS A 104 -19.14 1.87 -10.77
C LYS A 104 -17.87 2.20 -9.97
N GLY A 105 -16.69 1.91 -10.53
CA GLY A 105 -15.41 2.31 -9.95
C GLY A 105 -14.93 1.41 -8.81
N LEU A 106 -15.48 0.21 -8.68
CA LEU A 106 -14.92 -0.82 -7.80
C LEU A 106 -13.57 -1.27 -8.36
N GLN A 107 -12.50 -1.13 -7.59
CA GLN A 107 -11.21 -1.72 -7.87
C GLN A 107 -10.63 -2.37 -6.62
N VAL A 108 -10.05 -3.55 -6.76
CA VAL A 108 -9.34 -4.26 -5.70
C VAL A 108 -7.97 -4.69 -6.21
N LEU A 109 -6.97 -4.51 -5.37
CA LEU A 109 -5.65 -5.11 -5.51
C LEU A 109 -5.34 -5.88 -4.24
N ASP A 110 -5.00 -7.15 -4.38
CA ASP A 110 -4.26 -7.92 -3.37
C ASP A 110 -2.97 -8.38 -4.05
N PHE A 111 -1.85 -7.81 -3.65
CA PHE A 111 -0.54 -8.13 -4.17
C PHE A 111 0.38 -8.52 -3.02
N ALA A 112 1.09 -9.62 -3.17
CA ALA A 112 2.06 -10.07 -2.18
C ALA A 112 3.29 -10.71 -2.82
N MET A 113 4.45 -10.46 -2.23
CA MET A 113 5.71 -11.16 -2.53
C MET A 113 6.17 -11.94 -1.31
N PHE A 114 6.14 -13.25 -1.43
CA PHE A 114 6.59 -14.19 -0.41
C PHE A 114 8.02 -14.62 -0.73
N PRO A 115 9.00 -14.35 0.16
CA PRO A 115 10.35 -14.85 -0.01
C PRO A 115 10.41 -16.37 0.16
N GLU A 116 11.48 -16.98 -0.32
CA GLU A 116 11.83 -18.37 0.05
C GLU A 116 12.12 -18.48 1.56
N PRO A 117 11.77 -19.60 2.23
CA PRO A 117 11.90 -19.74 3.69
C PRO A 117 13.31 -19.57 4.24
N GLU A 118 14.34 -19.78 3.44
CA GLU A 118 15.74 -19.60 3.81
C GLU A 118 16.12 -18.13 3.98
N TYR A 119 15.29 -17.20 3.48
CA TYR A 119 15.46 -15.77 3.64
C TYR A 119 14.42 -15.24 4.61
N ASP A 120 14.88 -14.69 5.73
CA ASP A 120 14.05 -14.07 6.76
C ASP A 120 13.54 -12.68 6.33
N LEU A 121 13.16 -12.49 5.07
CA LEU A 121 12.74 -11.20 4.55
C LEU A 121 11.29 -10.87 4.95
N PRO A 122 10.97 -9.59 5.19
CA PRO A 122 9.58 -9.15 5.28
C PRO A 122 8.77 -9.52 4.05
N ILE A 123 7.48 -9.80 4.24
CA ILE A 123 6.55 -10.05 3.14
C ILE A 123 6.06 -8.69 2.63
N PHE A 124 6.33 -8.36 1.36
CA PHE A 124 5.74 -7.18 0.73
C PHE A 124 4.25 -7.44 0.51
N CYS A 125 3.38 -6.57 1.01
CA CYS A 125 1.94 -6.69 0.89
C CYS A 125 1.30 -5.34 0.50
N ALA A 126 0.43 -5.39 -0.50
CA ALA A 126 -0.39 -4.27 -0.92
C ALA A 126 -1.84 -4.74 -1.10
N ASN A 127 -2.72 -4.30 -0.20
CA ASN A 127 -4.15 -4.59 -0.21
C ASN A 127 -4.93 -3.29 -0.35
N PHE A 128 -5.34 -2.99 -1.58
CA PHE A 128 -6.05 -1.76 -1.92
C PHE A 128 -7.48 -2.06 -2.29
N PHE A 129 -8.40 -1.32 -1.70
CA PHE A 129 -9.82 -1.40 -2.00
C PHE A 129 -10.33 0.00 -2.31
N THR A 130 -10.88 0.16 -3.50
CA THR A 130 -11.55 1.38 -3.95
C THR A 130 -12.98 1.06 -4.29
N ALA A 131 -13.93 1.77 -3.67
CA ALA A 131 -15.33 1.70 -4.04
C ALA A 131 -15.94 3.11 -4.01
N ALA A 132 -16.64 3.46 -5.09
CA ALA A 132 -17.17 4.80 -5.33
C ALA A 132 -16.07 5.87 -5.19
N GLU A 133 -16.11 6.66 -4.12
CA GLU A 133 -15.15 7.74 -3.85
C GLU A 133 -14.28 7.46 -2.62
N THR A 134 -14.25 6.22 -2.11
CA THR A 134 -13.52 5.87 -0.88
C THR A 134 -12.49 4.80 -1.17
N ASN A 135 -11.29 5.00 -0.61
CA ASN A 135 -10.17 4.08 -0.68
C ASN A 135 -9.86 3.59 0.73
N ILE A 136 -9.57 2.30 0.84
CA ILE A 136 -9.07 1.62 2.03
C ILE A 136 -7.80 0.91 1.58
N VAL A 137 -6.68 1.26 2.20
CA VAL A 137 -5.36 0.83 1.75
C VAL A 137 -4.58 0.30 2.94
N VAL A 138 -3.99 -0.87 2.74
CA VAL A 138 -2.88 -1.39 3.53
C VAL A 138 -1.71 -1.58 2.58
N LEU A 139 -0.59 -0.91 2.84
CA LEU A 139 0.69 -1.14 2.16
C LEU A 139 1.75 -1.34 3.25
N ASP A 140 2.46 -2.46 3.19
CA ASP A 140 3.42 -2.80 4.24
C ASP A 140 4.52 -3.76 3.76
N LEU A 141 5.58 -3.79 4.56
CA LEU A 141 6.58 -4.86 4.60
C LEU A 141 6.31 -5.68 5.85
N ASN A 142 5.33 -6.59 5.80
CA ASN A 142 4.88 -7.32 6.98
C ASN A 142 6.03 -8.14 7.58
N PRO A 143 6.32 -8.00 8.89
CA PRO A 143 7.40 -8.73 9.52
C PRO A 143 7.07 -10.22 9.67
N LEU A 144 8.08 -11.08 9.53
CA LEU A 144 7.94 -12.51 9.83
C LEU A 144 7.85 -12.79 11.34
N TYR A 145 8.46 -11.92 12.15
CA TYR A 145 8.48 -12.03 13.60
C TYR A 145 7.86 -10.81 14.27
N ASP A 146 7.31 -10.99 15.47
CA ASP A 146 6.76 -9.90 16.26
C ASP A 146 7.86 -8.87 16.58
N VAL A 147 7.79 -7.70 15.94
CA VAL A 147 8.80 -6.62 16.04
C VAL A 147 8.85 -5.95 17.42
N VAL A 148 7.87 -6.21 18.30
CA VAL A 148 7.92 -5.77 19.70
C VAL A 148 8.81 -6.72 20.51
N LYS A 149 8.79 -8.02 20.19
CA LYS A 149 9.56 -9.06 20.89
C LYS A 149 10.95 -9.28 20.29
N HIS A 150 11.08 -9.17 18.98
CA HIS A 150 12.30 -9.45 18.22
C HIS A 150 12.96 -8.16 17.76
N LYS A 151 13.64 -7.48 18.68
CA LYS A 151 14.27 -6.18 18.41
C LYS A 151 15.36 -6.30 17.34
N GLU A 152 16.13 -7.39 17.29
CA GLU A 152 17.19 -7.53 16.29
C GLU A 152 16.61 -7.60 14.87
N TYR A 153 15.48 -8.30 14.69
CA TYR A 153 14.78 -8.34 13.41
C TYR A 153 14.21 -6.97 13.04
N LYS A 154 13.64 -6.27 14.03
CA LYS A 154 13.12 -4.92 13.83
C LYS A 154 14.22 -3.98 13.35
N ASP A 155 15.35 -3.96 14.03
CA ASP A 155 16.46 -3.09 13.71
C ASP A 155 17.03 -3.43 12.32
N LYS A 156 17.25 -4.71 12.03
CA LYS A 156 17.75 -5.22 10.74
C LYS A 156 16.92 -4.74 9.54
N TYR A 157 15.59 -4.73 9.66
CA TYR A 157 14.72 -4.48 8.51
C TYR A 157 14.02 -3.13 8.48
N TYR A 158 13.83 -2.45 9.62
CA TYR A 158 12.96 -1.27 9.68
C TYR A 158 13.64 -0.02 10.22
N GLU A 159 14.77 -0.11 10.93
CA GLU A 159 15.44 1.08 11.49
C GLU A 159 15.79 2.09 10.39
N GLY A 160 16.39 1.62 9.30
CA GLY A 160 16.70 2.43 8.12
C GLY A 160 15.49 2.88 7.28
N LEU A 161 14.29 2.38 7.57
CA LEU A 161 13.06 2.69 6.82
C LEU A 161 12.11 3.62 7.58
N MET A 162 12.42 3.99 8.82
CA MET A 162 11.53 4.84 9.62
C MET A 162 11.19 6.17 8.95
N SER A 163 12.16 6.81 8.30
CA SER A 163 11.93 8.07 7.55
C SER A 163 10.99 7.88 6.37
N LEU A 164 11.04 6.74 5.67
CA LEU A 164 10.12 6.43 4.58
C LEU A 164 8.67 6.36 5.09
N GLY A 165 8.46 5.62 6.17
CA GLY A 165 7.15 5.50 6.80
C GLY A 165 6.61 6.86 7.29
N LEU A 166 7.46 7.69 7.90
CA LEU A 166 7.09 9.02 8.35
C LEU A 166 6.69 9.95 7.19
N ASN A 167 7.47 9.96 6.09
CA ASN A 167 7.17 10.78 4.92
C ASN A 167 5.77 10.48 4.35
N TYR A 168 5.41 9.19 4.24
CA TYR A 168 4.09 8.81 3.74
C TYR A 168 2.97 8.96 4.77
N ALA A 169 3.26 8.87 6.07
CA ALA A 169 2.29 9.17 7.13
C ALA A 169 1.86 10.64 7.16
N GLU A 170 2.72 11.56 6.69
CA GLU A 170 2.35 12.98 6.52
C GLU A 170 1.40 13.21 5.34
N LEU A 171 1.48 12.37 4.30
CA LEU A 171 0.70 12.52 3.07
C LEU A 171 -0.60 11.70 3.07
N LEU A 172 -0.58 10.52 3.69
CA LEU A 172 -1.69 9.57 3.73
C LEU A 172 -2.31 9.53 5.13
N PRO A 173 -3.58 9.96 5.30
CA PRO A 173 -4.20 10.05 6.61
C PRO A 173 -4.40 8.67 7.24
N TRP A 174 -4.20 8.56 8.55
CA TRP A 174 -4.40 7.29 9.27
C TRP A 174 -5.83 6.75 9.11
N GLY A 175 -5.97 5.46 8.77
CA GLY A 175 -7.24 4.83 8.43
C GLY A 175 -8.21 4.59 9.60
N GLY A 176 -7.77 4.85 10.84
CA GLY A 176 -8.56 4.65 12.06
C GLY A 176 -8.07 3.47 12.90
N LYS A 177 -8.91 3.00 13.84
CA LYS A 177 -8.52 1.93 14.77
C LYS A 177 -8.25 0.61 14.03
N LEU A 178 -7.12 -0.01 14.32
CA LEU A 178 -6.79 -1.40 13.97
C LEU A 178 -7.14 -2.31 15.15
N THR A 179 -7.43 -3.59 14.88
CA THR A 179 -7.63 -4.56 15.96
C THR A 179 -6.28 -4.90 16.62
N GLY A 180 -6.29 -5.20 17.92
CA GLY A 180 -5.08 -5.61 18.63
C GLY A 180 -4.43 -6.86 18.02
N GLU A 181 -5.23 -7.73 17.39
CA GLU A 181 -4.76 -8.94 16.73
C GLU A 181 -3.99 -8.64 15.45
N SER A 182 -4.48 -7.68 14.63
CA SER A 182 -3.84 -7.29 13.37
C SER A 182 -2.52 -6.56 13.58
N LEU A 183 -2.38 -5.80 14.68
CA LEU A 183 -1.15 -5.07 14.99
C LEU A 183 0.09 -5.98 15.12
N ARG A 184 -0.10 -7.27 15.41
CA ARG A 184 1.00 -8.24 15.49
C ARG A 184 1.64 -8.55 14.13
N PHE A 185 0.96 -8.23 13.03
CA PHE A 185 1.39 -8.53 11.67
C PHE A 185 1.83 -7.29 10.89
N PHE A 186 1.74 -6.10 11.50
CA PHE A 186 2.12 -4.85 10.85
C PHE A 186 3.51 -4.40 11.28
N SER A 187 4.24 -3.85 10.31
CA SER A 187 5.52 -3.22 10.59
C SER A 187 5.35 -1.84 11.22
N PRO A 188 6.43 -1.25 11.78
CA PRO A 188 6.43 0.13 12.24
C PRO A 188 6.20 1.18 11.13
N ILE A 189 6.31 0.78 9.86
CA ILE A 189 6.14 1.65 8.69
C ILE A 189 4.87 1.33 7.90
N VAL A 190 3.92 0.59 8.49
CA VAL A 190 2.65 0.26 7.82
C VAL A 190 1.91 1.52 7.36
N ILE A 191 1.49 1.54 6.11
CA ILE A 191 0.52 2.51 5.60
C ILE A 191 -0.86 1.87 5.72
N TRP A 192 -1.56 2.18 6.80
CA TRP A 192 -2.99 1.93 6.95
C TRP A 192 -3.73 3.26 6.78
N THR A 193 -4.41 3.41 5.64
CA THR A 193 -5.04 4.69 5.27
C THR A 193 -6.44 4.51 4.70
N ARG A 194 -7.27 5.53 4.95
CA ARG A 194 -8.59 5.69 4.33
C ARG A 194 -8.70 7.12 3.81
N PHE A 195 -8.95 7.27 2.52
CA PHE A 195 -9.03 8.60 1.90
C PHE A 195 -10.07 8.67 0.77
N LYS A 196 -10.47 9.90 0.44
CA LYS A 196 -11.37 10.17 -0.68
C LYS A 196 -10.63 10.17 -2.01
N SER A 197 -11.22 9.54 -3.02
CA SER A 197 -10.60 9.41 -4.35
C SER A 197 -10.35 10.79 -4.96
N SER A 198 -9.09 11.06 -5.30
CA SER A 198 -8.66 12.18 -6.11
C SER A 198 -7.37 11.80 -6.82
N GLN A 199 -7.07 12.43 -7.97
CA GLN A 199 -5.86 12.13 -8.74
C GLN A 199 -4.61 12.22 -7.85
N HIS A 200 -4.47 13.31 -7.10
CA HIS A 200 -3.36 13.52 -6.19
C HIS A 200 -3.17 12.37 -5.19
N MET A 201 -4.24 11.89 -4.55
CA MET A 201 -4.13 10.80 -3.58
C MET A 201 -3.74 9.47 -4.25
N HIS A 202 -4.20 9.23 -5.48
CA HIS A 202 -3.78 8.04 -6.23
C HIS A 202 -2.31 8.14 -6.69
N ASP A 203 -1.83 9.33 -7.04
CA ASP A 203 -0.41 9.56 -7.38
C ASP A 203 0.49 9.36 -6.15
N VAL A 204 0.07 9.83 -4.98
CA VAL A 204 0.77 9.58 -3.70
C VAL A 204 0.78 8.09 -3.36
N LEU A 205 -0.35 7.39 -3.51
CA LEU A 205 -0.42 5.94 -3.29
C LEU A 205 0.50 5.17 -4.25
N TYR A 206 0.53 5.56 -5.52
CA TYR A 206 1.41 4.93 -6.51
C TYR A 206 2.88 5.16 -6.17
N SER A 207 3.24 6.38 -5.77
CA SER A 207 4.60 6.71 -5.30
C SER A 207 4.98 5.87 -4.07
N ALA A 208 4.09 5.76 -3.09
CA ALA A 208 4.29 4.94 -1.91
C ALA A 208 4.54 3.47 -2.26
N PHE A 209 3.72 2.90 -3.15
CA PHE A 209 3.90 1.53 -3.60
C PHE A 209 5.26 1.32 -4.26
N MET A 210 5.67 2.23 -5.15
CA MET A 210 6.97 2.15 -5.82
C MET A 210 8.13 2.21 -4.83
N ASP A 211 8.10 3.15 -3.88
CA ASP A 211 9.17 3.31 -2.90
C ASP A 211 9.24 2.15 -1.92
N TYR A 212 8.09 1.62 -1.47
CA TYR A 212 8.03 0.45 -0.60
C TYR A 212 8.54 -0.81 -1.31
N LEU A 213 8.27 -0.97 -2.61
CA LEU A 213 8.80 -2.09 -3.38
C LEU A 213 10.32 -1.96 -3.58
N LYS A 214 10.80 -0.73 -3.71
CA LYS A 214 12.20 -0.41 -3.99
C LYS A 214 13.11 -0.33 -2.77
N VAL A 215 12.62 -0.66 -1.58
CA VAL A 215 13.46 -0.59 -0.38
C VAL A 215 14.69 -1.50 -0.52
N PRO A 216 15.86 -1.06 -0.02
CA PRO A 216 17.11 -1.82 -0.17
C PRO A 216 17.07 -3.23 0.39
N CYS A 217 16.30 -3.51 1.45
CA CYS A 217 16.21 -4.86 2.01
C CYS A 217 15.51 -5.83 1.05
N LEU A 218 14.44 -5.40 0.37
CA LEU A 218 13.83 -6.19 -0.70
C LEU A 218 14.77 -6.30 -1.89
N ILE A 219 15.27 -5.17 -2.43
CA ILE A 219 16.08 -5.20 -3.65
C ILE A 219 17.41 -5.93 -3.45
N ASN A 220 18.17 -5.62 -2.40
CA ASN A 220 19.51 -6.17 -2.23
C ASN A 220 19.49 -7.62 -1.75
N CYS A 221 18.62 -7.98 -0.80
CA CYS A 221 18.58 -9.36 -0.32
C CYS A 221 17.85 -10.28 -1.33
N LEU A 222 16.81 -9.84 -2.07
CA LEU A 222 16.14 -10.68 -3.10
C LEU A 222 16.97 -10.86 -4.38
N PHE A 223 17.85 -9.91 -4.71
CA PHE A 223 18.41 -9.90 -6.06
C PHE A 223 19.94 -9.88 -6.18
N LYS A 224 20.69 -9.42 -5.18
CA LYS A 224 22.14 -9.24 -5.32
C LYS A 224 23.02 -10.33 -4.70
N GLY A 225 22.45 -11.44 -4.22
CA GLY A 225 23.25 -12.58 -3.73
C GLY A 225 24.14 -12.30 -2.51
N LEU A 226 24.14 -11.07 -1.98
CA LEU A 226 24.83 -10.73 -0.75
C LEU A 226 24.06 -11.39 0.40
N HIS A 227 24.72 -12.28 1.12
CA HIS A 227 24.33 -12.54 2.51
C HIS A 227 24.29 -11.18 3.18
N CYS A 228 23.13 -10.85 3.75
CA CYS A 228 22.92 -9.60 4.46
C CYS A 228 23.72 -9.68 5.78
N PHE A 229 25.04 -9.56 5.67
CA PHE A 229 25.93 -9.17 6.76
C PHE A 229 25.75 -7.66 6.90
N PHE A 230 24.99 -7.28 7.92
CA PHE A 230 25.11 -5.97 8.55
C PHE A 230 26.17 -6.08 9.64
#